data_AF-A0A1L3MNR0-F1
#
_entry.id   AF-A0A1L3MNR0-F1
#
_cell.length_a   1.000
_cell.length_b   1.000
_cell.length_c   1.000
_cell.angle_alpha   90.00
_cell.angle_beta   90.00
_cell.angle_gamma   90.00
#
_symmetry.space_group_name_H-M   'P 1'
#
loop_
_entity.id
_entity.type
_entity.pdbx_description
1 polymer ?
#
loop_
_entity_poly.entity_id
_entity_poly.type
_entity_poly.pdbx_seq_one_letter_code
_entity_poly.pdbx_strand_id
1 'polypeptide(L)'
;MKQHESIHLLHHQYLSGLKREKRWVRFYQVLIFICFIGLWEIAGQREWIDPLLFSYPSKIWELFLTKLSDGTLLSHIGVTLFETVLGFLLGTLLGTILAGILWWSPKLSNILDPYLVILNAMPKVALGPILIVALGPGFVSIIAMGTIISVIITTIVVYTSFEEVDSNYIKVLKTFGAPKQQIFKEAILPACYPTIVSTLKVNVGLSWVGVIVGEFLVSAKGLGYMIIYGFQVFNFSLVLLSLLIIAFFATLMYQGVELIERKLIKNEKKS
;
A
#
# COMPACT_ATOMS: atom_id res chain seq x y z
N MET A 1 27.82 12.02 -45.55
CA MET A 1 26.61 12.82 -45.28
C MET A 1 25.30 12.04 -45.47
N LYS A 2 25.02 11.43 -46.64
CA LYS A 2 23.75 10.71 -46.93
C LYS A 2 23.38 9.56 -45.96
N GLN A 3 24.36 8.84 -45.43
CA GLN A 3 24.15 7.69 -44.53
C GLN A 3 23.75 8.11 -43.10
N HIS A 4 24.02 9.37 -42.71
CA HIS A 4 23.64 9.92 -41.41
C HIS A 4 22.18 10.42 -41.42
N GLU A 5 21.72 10.99 -42.55
CA GLU A 5 20.32 11.40 -42.75
C GLU A 5 19.36 10.20 -42.77
N SER A 6 19.75 9.08 -43.38
CA SER A 6 18.91 7.86 -43.43
C SER A 6 18.68 7.24 -42.04
N ILE A 7 19.70 7.25 -41.17
CA ILE A 7 19.58 6.74 -39.79
C ILE A 7 18.66 7.65 -38.98
N HIS A 8 18.76 8.97 -39.16
CA HIS A 8 17.92 9.94 -38.46
C HIS A 8 16.43 9.82 -38.88
N LEU A 9 16.16 9.56 -40.16
CA LEU A 9 14.82 9.30 -40.69
C LEU A 9 14.22 7.99 -40.14
N LEU A 10 14.97 6.89 -40.16
CA LEU A 10 14.57 5.60 -39.59
C LEU A 10 14.29 5.71 -38.09
N HIS A 11 15.12 6.47 -37.35
CA HIS A 11 14.93 6.74 -35.92
C HIS A 11 13.65 7.55 -35.64
N HIS A 12 13.37 8.60 -36.43
CA HIS A 12 12.13 9.35 -36.30
C HIS A 12 10.88 8.51 -36.63
N GLN A 13 10.95 7.66 -37.66
CA GLN A 13 9.87 6.73 -38.00
C GLN A 13 9.61 5.73 -36.86
N TYR A 14 10.67 5.14 -36.30
CA TYR A 14 10.58 4.24 -35.14
C TYR A 14 9.95 4.92 -33.91
N LEU A 15 10.41 6.12 -33.55
CA LEU A 15 9.84 6.90 -32.44
C LEU A 15 8.37 7.28 -32.67
N SER A 16 7.99 7.57 -33.92
CA SER A 16 6.59 7.86 -34.27
C SER A 16 5.70 6.62 -34.16
N GLY A 17 6.22 5.44 -34.51
CA GLY A 17 5.58 4.13 -34.31
C GLY A 17 5.29 3.85 -32.84
N LEU A 18 6.28 4.02 -31.96
CA LEU A 18 6.11 3.83 -30.52
C LEU A 18 5.09 4.80 -29.90
N LYS A 19 5.06 6.07 -30.36
CA LYS A 19 4.06 7.05 -29.90
C LYS A 19 2.65 6.67 -30.35
N ARG A 20 2.51 6.15 -31.57
CA ARG A 20 1.24 5.68 -32.14
C ARG A 20 0.76 4.44 -31.38
N GLU A 21 1.63 3.46 -31.14
CA GLU A 21 1.32 2.27 -30.34
C GLU A 21 0.88 2.64 -28.91
N LYS A 22 1.62 3.52 -28.22
CA LYS A 22 1.22 4.01 -26.88
C LYS A 22 -0.13 4.76 -26.87
N ARG A 23 -0.54 5.37 -27.99
CA ARG A 23 -1.87 5.98 -28.12
C ARG A 23 -2.94 4.91 -28.36
N TRP A 24 -2.68 3.92 -29.21
CA TRP A 24 -3.59 2.79 -29.43
C TRP A 24 -3.80 1.96 -28.17
N VAL A 25 -2.75 1.64 -27.43
CA VAL A 25 -2.84 0.93 -26.15
C VAL A 25 -3.73 1.71 -25.16
N ARG A 26 -3.49 3.03 -25.01
CA ARG A 26 -4.35 3.88 -24.16
C ARG A 26 -5.79 3.94 -24.65
N PHE A 27 -6.00 4.01 -25.96
CA PHE A 27 -7.34 3.99 -26.54
C PHE A 27 -8.07 2.69 -26.20
N TYR A 28 -7.45 1.53 -26.41
CA TYR A 28 -8.05 0.23 -26.08
C TYR A 28 -8.29 0.07 -24.58
N GLN A 29 -7.37 0.54 -23.72
CA GLN A 29 -7.57 0.55 -22.26
C GLN A 29 -8.81 1.36 -21.86
N VAL A 30 -8.95 2.58 -22.39
CA VAL A 30 -10.11 3.44 -22.14
C VAL A 30 -11.39 2.82 -22.71
N LEU A 31 -11.33 2.25 -23.91
CA LEU A 31 -12.46 1.58 -24.54
C LEU A 31 -12.96 0.40 -23.70
N ILE A 32 -12.06 -0.48 -23.26
CA ILE A 32 -12.39 -1.62 -22.41
C ILE A 32 -13.04 -1.15 -21.11
N PHE A 33 -12.49 -0.10 -20.49
CA PHE A 33 -13.05 0.48 -19.27
C PHE A 33 -14.47 1.06 -19.48
N ILE A 34 -14.67 1.84 -20.54
CA ILE A 34 -15.99 2.41 -20.89
C ILE A 34 -16.99 1.30 -21.20
N CYS A 35 -16.60 0.29 -21.99
CA CYS A 35 -17.45 -0.85 -22.31
C CYS A 35 -17.84 -1.62 -21.04
N PHE A 36 -16.91 -1.85 -20.12
CA PHE A 36 -17.19 -2.52 -18.86
C PHE A 36 -18.21 -1.75 -18.00
N ILE A 37 -17.98 -0.44 -17.79
CA ILE A 37 -18.89 0.41 -17.01
C ILE A 37 -20.27 0.52 -17.69
N GLY A 38 -20.30 0.68 -19.01
CA GLY A 38 -21.54 0.76 -19.77
C GLY A 38 -22.34 -0.55 -19.72
N LEU A 39 -21.68 -1.69 -19.85
CA LEU A 39 -22.32 -3.00 -19.72
C LEU A 39 -22.86 -3.23 -18.30
N TRP A 40 -22.12 -2.83 -17.26
CA TRP A 40 -22.57 -2.93 -15.88
C TRP A 40 -23.81 -2.05 -15.60
N GLU A 41 -23.80 -0.81 -16.10
CA GLU A 41 -24.95 0.09 -16.00
C GLU A 41 -26.18 -0.49 -16.69
N ILE A 42 -26.05 -0.97 -17.94
CA ILE A 42 -27.16 -1.55 -18.69
C ILE A 42 -27.67 -2.82 -18.02
N ALA A 43 -26.78 -3.71 -17.58
CA ALA A 43 -27.16 -4.96 -16.92
C ALA A 43 -27.95 -4.70 -15.63
N GLY A 44 -27.53 -3.71 -14.83
CA GLY A 44 -28.25 -3.31 -13.62
C GLY A 44 -29.58 -2.63 -13.90
N GLN A 45 -29.64 -1.68 -14.85
CA GLN A 45 -30.88 -0.99 -15.20
C GLN A 45 -31.92 -1.90 -15.86
N ARG A 46 -31.48 -2.88 -16.65
CA ARG A 46 -32.33 -3.85 -17.36
C ARG A 46 -32.69 -5.07 -16.51
N GLU A 47 -32.26 -5.10 -15.24
CA GLU A 47 -32.47 -6.21 -14.30
C GLU A 47 -31.95 -7.55 -14.84
N TRP A 48 -30.93 -7.53 -15.70
CA TRP A 48 -30.22 -8.74 -16.12
C TRP A 48 -29.42 -9.35 -14.98
N ILE A 49 -29.05 -8.50 -14.02
CA ILE A 49 -28.46 -8.84 -12.73
C ILE A 49 -29.31 -8.19 -11.64
N ASP A 50 -29.42 -8.83 -10.48
CA ASP A 50 -30.19 -8.30 -9.35
C ASP A 50 -29.60 -6.93 -8.92
N PRO A 51 -30.33 -5.80 -9.11
CA PRO A 51 -29.84 -4.47 -8.76
C PRO A 51 -29.66 -4.27 -7.25
N LEU A 52 -30.25 -5.13 -6.42
CA LEU A 52 -30.02 -5.14 -4.98
C LEU A 52 -28.60 -5.61 -4.66
N LEU A 53 -28.14 -6.67 -5.34
CA LEU A 53 -26.84 -7.31 -5.10
C LEU A 53 -25.69 -6.61 -5.83
N PHE A 54 -25.89 -6.25 -7.09
CA PHE A 54 -24.81 -5.76 -7.94
C PHE A 54 -24.75 -4.24 -8.06
N SER A 55 -25.83 -3.54 -7.66
CA SER A 55 -26.00 -2.10 -7.91
C SER A 55 -25.67 -1.73 -9.37
N TYR A 56 -25.48 -0.44 -9.64
CA TYR A 56 -25.00 0.06 -10.92
C TYR A 56 -24.36 1.45 -10.73
N PRO A 57 -23.42 1.85 -11.60
CA PRO A 57 -22.64 3.08 -11.46
C PRO A 57 -23.44 4.34 -11.15
N SER A 58 -24.58 4.59 -11.82
CA SER A 58 -25.37 5.80 -11.57
C SER A 58 -25.98 5.85 -10.17
N LYS A 59 -26.49 4.72 -9.65
CA LYS A 59 -27.01 4.61 -8.28
C LYS A 59 -25.93 4.82 -7.23
N ILE A 60 -24.72 4.30 -7.47
CA ILE A 60 -23.56 4.54 -6.61
C ILE A 60 -23.20 6.03 -6.60
N TRP A 61 -23.25 6.69 -7.76
CA TRP A 61 -22.98 8.11 -7.89
C TRP A 61 -24.00 9.00 -7.17
N GLU A 62 -25.29 8.69 -7.29
CA GLU A 62 -26.36 9.37 -6.54
C GLU A 62 -26.18 9.20 -5.03
N LEU A 63 -25.84 7.98 -4.59
CA LEU A 63 -25.55 7.71 -3.18
C LEU A 63 -24.33 8.49 -2.69
N PHE A 64 -23.28 8.59 -3.51
CA PHE A 64 -22.10 9.40 -3.22
C PHE A 64 -22.48 10.87 -2.99
N LEU A 65 -23.25 11.48 -3.91
CA LEU A 65 -23.67 12.87 -3.77
C LEU A 65 -24.53 13.10 -2.52
N THR A 66 -25.45 12.18 -2.25
CA THR A 66 -26.33 12.23 -1.07
C THR A 66 -25.50 12.19 0.22
N LYS A 67 -24.59 11.21 0.34
CA LYS A 67 -23.74 11.02 1.52
C LYS A 67 -22.64 12.08 1.66
N LEU A 68 -22.26 12.72 0.55
CA LEU A 68 -21.36 13.86 0.57
C LEU A 68 -22.11 15.10 1.10
N SER A 69 -23.35 15.31 0.68
CA SER A 69 -24.17 16.45 1.08
C SER A 69 -24.58 16.43 2.56
N ASP A 70 -24.81 15.25 3.13
CA ASP A 70 -25.14 15.08 4.56
C ASP A 70 -23.89 15.06 5.46
N GLY A 71 -22.69 15.11 4.89
CA GLY A 71 -21.40 15.15 5.58
C GLY A 71 -20.99 13.83 6.26
N THR A 72 -21.83 12.80 6.23
CA THR A 72 -21.55 11.51 6.88
C THR A 72 -20.39 10.79 6.21
N LEU A 73 -20.28 10.90 4.88
CA LEU A 73 -19.22 10.26 4.11
C LEU A 73 -17.82 10.78 4.49
N LEU A 74 -17.69 12.09 4.61
CA LEU A 74 -16.41 12.75 4.93
C LEU A 74 -15.92 12.35 6.33
N SER A 75 -16.84 12.16 7.27
CA SER A 75 -16.52 11.66 8.61
C SER A 75 -15.94 10.25 8.57
N HIS A 76 -16.59 9.34 7.82
CA HIS A 76 -16.11 7.96 7.68
C HIS A 76 -14.77 7.88 6.92
N ILE A 77 -14.62 8.64 5.83
CA ILE A 77 -13.35 8.75 5.10
C ILE A 77 -12.24 9.25 6.03
N GLY A 78 -12.49 10.33 6.77
CA GLY A 78 -11.50 10.94 7.65
C GLY A 78 -11.00 10.00 8.74
N VAL A 79 -11.91 9.24 9.36
CA VAL A 79 -11.55 8.24 10.38
C VAL A 79 -10.65 7.16 9.79
N THR A 80 -11.06 6.51 8.70
CA THR A 80 -10.29 5.42 8.09
C THR A 80 -8.94 5.91 7.57
N LEU A 81 -8.88 7.10 6.96
CA LEU A 81 -7.63 7.69 6.51
C LEU A 81 -6.68 7.97 7.68
N PHE A 82 -7.19 8.54 8.77
CA PHE A 82 -6.39 8.81 9.95
C PHE A 82 -5.81 7.52 10.53
N GLU A 83 -6.66 6.51 10.75
CA GLU A 83 -6.24 5.22 11.29
C GLU A 83 -5.24 4.52 10.38
N THR A 84 -5.47 4.56 9.06
CA THR A 84 -4.58 3.94 8.05
C THR A 84 -3.23 4.64 7.99
N VAL A 85 -3.20 5.97 7.93
CA VAL A 85 -1.94 6.73 7.89
C VAL A 85 -1.16 6.53 9.18
N LEU A 86 -1.81 6.55 10.34
CA LEU A 86 -1.13 6.35 11.61
C LEU A 86 -0.59 4.91 11.74
N GLY A 87 -1.39 3.91 11.39
CA GLY A 87 -0.97 2.51 11.37
C GLY A 87 0.18 2.25 10.39
N PHE A 88 0.15 2.89 9.23
CA PHE A 88 1.22 2.85 8.23
C PHE A 88 2.53 3.45 8.75
N LEU A 89 2.47 4.66 9.32
CA LEU A 89 3.64 5.37 9.82
C LEU A 89 4.27 4.64 11.01
N LEU A 90 3.45 4.25 11.99
CA LEU A 90 3.91 3.50 13.15
C LEU A 90 4.45 2.14 12.73
N GLY A 91 3.75 1.42 11.85
CA GLY A 91 4.14 0.10 11.39
C GLY A 91 5.49 0.09 10.66
N THR A 92 5.65 1.04 9.75
CA THR A 92 6.91 1.22 9.03
C THR A 92 8.04 1.62 9.97
N LEU A 93 7.82 2.62 10.84
CA LEU A 93 8.85 3.15 11.72
C LEU A 93 9.32 2.09 12.72
N LEU A 94 8.39 1.45 13.42
CA LEU A 94 8.70 0.41 14.40
C LEU A 94 9.34 -0.81 13.74
N GLY A 95 8.87 -1.22 12.56
CA GLY A 95 9.46 -2.35 11.83
C GLY A 95 10.88 -2.07 11.34
N THR A 96 11.15 -0.86 10.84
CA THR A 96 12.50 -0.46 10.43
C THR A 96 13.46 -0.38 11.62
N ILE A 97 13.00 0.16 12.75
CA ILE A 97 13.77 0.20 14.00
C ILE A 97 14.08 -1.23 14.47
N LEU A 98 13.08 -2.12 14.47
CA LEU A 98 13.26 -3.51 14.88
C LEU A 98 14.26 -4.23 13.96
N ALA A 99 14.16 -4.06 12.64
CA ALA A 99 15.14 -4.60 11.68
C ALA A 99 16.58 -4.14 11.99
N GLY A 100 16.77 -2.85 12.29
CA GLY A 100 18.07 -2.29 12.65
C GLY A 100 18.62 -2.88 13.95
N ILE A 101 17.76 -3.10 14.95
CA ILE A 101 18.12 -3.75 16.22
C ILE A 101 18.54 -5.21 16.00
N LEU A 102 17.81 -5.96 15.16
CA LEU A 102 18.13 -7.36 14.83
C LEU A 102 19.49 -7.46 14.12
N TRP A 103 19.76 -6.60 13.16
CA TRP A 103 21.07 -6.54 12.49
C TRP A 103 22.21 -6.17 13.46
N TRP A 104 21.92 -5.31 14.44
CA TRP A 104 22.92 -4.94 15.43
C TRP A 104 23.29 -6.08 16.38
N SER A 105 22.36 -7.00 16.65
CA SER A 105 22.54 -8.06 17.62
C SER A 105 22.25 -9.43 16.99
N PRO A 106 23.29 -10.15 16.50
CA PRO A 106 23.12 -11.50 15.96
C PRO A 106 22.49 -12.48 16.94
N LYS A 107 22.75 -12.30 18.25
CA LYS A 107 22.10 -13.10 19.30
C LYS A 107 20.60 -12.88 19.33
N LEU A 108 20.17 -11.61 19.29
CA LEU A 108 18.75 -11.26 19.34
C LEU A 108 18.04 -11.70 18.06
N SER A 109 18.69 -11.57 16.91
CA SER A 109 18.21 -12.10 15.64
C SER A 109 17.96 -13.60 15.73
N ASN A 110 18.95 -14.40 16.15
CA ASN A 110 18.79 -15.85 16.28
C ASN A 110 17.68 -16.25 17.28
N ILE A 111 17.44 -15.44 18.32
CA ILE A 111 16.36 -15.68 19.29
C ILE A 111 14.99 -15.34 18.68
N LEU A 112 14.87 -14.24 17.94
CA LEU A 112 13.60 -13.73 17.44
C LEU A 112 13.19 -14.30 16.08
N ASP A 113 14.13 -14.84 15.30
CA ASP A 113 13.89 -15.44 13.98
C ASP A 113 12.69 -16.40 13.93
N PRO A 114 12.59 -17.44 14.80
CA PRO A 114 11.43 -18.34 14.76
C PRO A 114 10.11 -17.61 15.07
N TYR A 115 10.12 -16.60 15.93
CA TYR A 115 8.92 -15.83 16.28
C TYR A 115 8.48 -14.93 15.13
N LEU A 116 9.41 -14.30 14.41
CA LEU A 116 9.11 -13.49 13.23
C LEU A 116 8.50 -14.34 12.12
N VAL A 117 9.02 -15.55 11.91
CA VAL A 117 8.47 -16.51 10.94
C VAL A 117 7.04 -16.93 11.34
N ILE A 118 6.80 -17.27 12.61
CA ILE A 118 5.46 -17.63 13.12
C ILE A 118 4.48 -16.47 12.95
N LEU A 119 4.87 -15.25 13.35
CA LEU A 119 4.03 -14.05 13.23
C LEU A 119 3.74 -13.71 11.77
N ASN A 120 4.66 -14.03 10.85
CA ASN A 120 4.41 -13.86 9.44
C ASN A 120 3.44 -14.91 8.88
N ALA A 121 3.60 -16.17 9.27
CA ALA A 121 2.79 -17.30 8.79
C ALA A 121 1.36 -17.29 9.35
N MET A 122 1.16 -16.74 10.55
CA MET A 122 -0.16 -16.67 11.18
C MET A 122 -1.12 -15.77 10.37
N PRO A 123 -2.41 -16.13 10.26
CA PRO A 123 -3.44 -15.22 9.79
C PRO A 123 -3.52 -13.99 10.71
N LYS A 124 -2.89 -12.89 10.32
CA LYS A 124 -2.77 -11.67 11.15
C LYS A 124 -4.15 -11.09 11.52
N VAL A 125 -5.16 -11.35 10.70
CA VAL A 125 -6.57 -11.03 10.96
C VAL A 125 -7.09 -11.66 12.26
N ALA A 126 -6.63 -12.86 12.61
CA ALA A 126 -7.04 -13.57 13.82
C ALA A 126 -6.54 -12.90 15.12
N LEU A 127 -5.58 -11.98 15.04
CA LEU A 127 -5.11 -11.20 16.20
C LEU A 127 -6.08 -10.09 16.61
N GLY A 128 -7.01 -9.70 15.73
CA GLY A 128 -7.95 -8.60 15.97
C GLY A 128 -8.69 -8.72 17.31
N PRO A 129 -9.41 -9.83 17.60
CA PRO A 129 -10.08 -10.04 18.87
C PRO A 129 -9.17 -9.93 20.10
N ILE A 130 -7.93 -10.41 20.02
CA ILE A 130 -6.95 -10.33 21.12
C ILE A 130 -6.57 -8.87 21.37
N LEU A 131 -6.34 -8.09 20.31
CA LEU A 131 -6.03 -6.67 20.41
C LEU A 131 -7.20 -5.87 20.99
N ILE A 132 -8.42 -6.23 20.64
CA ILE A 132 -9.64 -5.61 21.19
C ILE A 132 -9.77 -5.89 22.68
N VAL A 133 -9.54 -7.13 23.12
CA VAL A 133 -9.57 -7.48 24.55
C VAL A 133 -8.46 -6.77 25.32
N ALA A 134 -7.26 -6.68 24.75
CA ALA A 134 -6.09 -6.10 25.40
C ALA A 134 -6.09 -4.55 25.44
N LEU A 135 -6.51 -3.90 24.35
CA LEU A 135 -6.43 -2.44 24.17
C LEU A 135 -7.80 -1.74 24.28
N GLY A 136 -8.87 -2.51 24.37
CA GLY A 136 -10.25 -2.04 24.32
C GLY A 136 -10.78 -1.85 22.89
N PRO A 137 -12.11 -1.80 22.73
CA PRO A 137 -12.74 -1.49 21.45
C PRO A 137 -12.52 0.01 21.11
N GLY A 138 -12.10 0.29 19.88
CA GLY A 138 -11.97 1.66 19.37
C GLY A 138 -10.74 1.87 18.50
N PHE A 139 -10.40 3.13 18.26
CA PHE A 139 -9.32 3.52 17.33
C PHE A 139 -7.96 2.91 17.68
N VAL A 140 -7.66 2.70 18.98
CA VAL A 140 -6.37 2.17 19.43
C VAL A 140 -6.16 0.73 18.95
N SER A 141 -7.16 -0.15 19.09
CA SER A 141 -7.06 -1.54 18.63
C SER A 141 -7.03 -1.65 17.11
N ILE A 142 -7.75 -0.77 16.41
CA ILE A 142 -7.76 -0.71 14.93
C ILE A 142 -6.38 -0.27 14.41
N ILE A 143 -5.81 0.81 14.95
CA ILE A 143 -4.48 1.29 14.58
C ILE A 143 -3.41 0.25 14.94
N ALA A 144 -3.53 -0.41 16.10
CA ALA A 144 -2.62 -1.48 16.49
C ALA A 144 -2.67 -2.64 15.49
N MET A 145 -3.85 -2.98 14.97
CA MET A 145 -4.01 -4.03 13.95
C MET A 145 -3.30 -3.66 12.64
N GLY A 146 -3.51 -2.45 12.13
CA GLY A 146 -2.78 -1.92 10.96
C GLY A 146 -1.27 -1.85 11.18
N THR A 147 -0.86 -1.44 12.38
CA THR A 147 0.55 -1.34 12.78
C THR A 147 1.22 -2.71 12.80
N ILE A 148 0.66 -3.69 13.50
CA ILE A 148 1.27 -5.03 13.66
C ILE A 148 1.50 -5.71 12.31
N ILE A 149 0.54 -5.62 11.39
CA ILE A 149 0.68 -6.22 10.06
C ILE A 149 1.88 -5.61 9.33
N SER A 150 2.00 -4.29 9.37
CA SER A 150 3.09 -3.56 8.72
C SER A 150 4.44 -3.75 9.43
N VAL A 151 4.48 -3.78 10.77
CA VAL A 151 5.72 -3.99 11.55
C VAL A 151 6.39 -5.29 11.16
N ILE A 152 5.64 -6.41 11.13
CA ILE A 152 6.22 -7.72 10.90
C ILE A 152 6.81 -7.83 9.49
N ILE A 153 6.05 -7.39 8.47
CA ILE A 153 6.53 -7.41 7.08
C ILE A 153 7.72 -6.47 6.90
N THR A 154 7.66 -5.25 7.42
CA THR A 154 8.77 -4.29 7.33
C THR A 154 10.02 -4.84 8.00
N THR A 155 9.87 -5.43 9.19
CA THR A 155 11.00 -5.99 9.93
C THR A 155 11.69 -7.05 9.10
N ILE A 156 10.94 -8.00 8.55
CA ILE A 156 11.49 -9.11 7.77
C ILE A 156 12.17 -8.58 6.50
N VAL A 157 11.47 -7.78 5.69
CA VAL A 157 12.00 -7.32 4.39
C VAL A 157 13.24 -6.44 4.57
N VAL A 158 13.20 -5.50 5.52
CA VAL A 158 14.33 -4.59 5.76
C VAL A 158 15.50 -5.34 6.41
N TYR A 159 15.24 -6.25 7.36
CA TYR A 159 16.29 -7.06 7.98
C TYR A 159 16.98 -7.97 6.96
N THR A 160 16.21 -8.66 6.10
CA THR A 160 16.78 -9.48 5.02
C THR A 160 17.64 -8.62 4.08
N SER A 161 17.17 -7.41 3.73
CA SER A 161 17.98 -6.48 2.92
C SER A 161 19.30 -6.12 3.59
N PHE A 162 19.32 -5.93 4.92
CA PHE A 162 20.54 -5.63 5.66
C PHE A 162 21.55 -6.80 5.65
N GLU A 163 21.08 -8.04 5.67
CA GLU A 163 21.91 -9.25 5.60
C GLU A 163 22.43 -9.53 4.17
N GLU A 164 21.71 -9.08 3.13
CA GLU A 164 22.10 -9.27 1.73
C GLU A 164 23.16 -8.27 1.23
N VAL A 165 23.52 -7.25 2.03
CA VAL A 165 24.58 -6.30 1.67
C VAL A 165 25.92 -7.01 1.49
N ASP A 166 26.62 -6.75 0.37
CA ASP A 166 27.88 -7.43 0.07
C ASP A 166 28.90 -7.25 1.21
N SER A 167 29.29 -8.40 1.76
CA SER A 167 30.28 -8.53 2.82
C SER A 167 31.62 -7.84 2.51
N ASN A 168 31.96 -7.64 1.23
CA ASN A 168 33.18 -6.97 0.81
C ASN A 168 33.18 -5.49 1.21
N TYR A 169 32.07 -4.78 1.04
CA TYR A 169 31.95 -3.38 1.51
C TYR A 169 32.15 -3.28 3.02
N ILE A 170 31.56 -4.23 3.76
CA ILE A 170 31.70 -4.31 5.23
C ILE A 170 33.15 -4.61 5.63
N LYS A 171 33.84 -5.52 4.93
CA LYS A 171 35.24 -5.87 5.18
C LYS A 171 36.17 -4.68 4.93
N VAL A 172 35.97 -3.94 3.83
CA VAL A 172 36.77 -2.74 3.51
C VAL A 172 36.67 -1.71 4.64
N LEU A 173 35.45 -1.37 5.09
CA LEU A 173 35.26 -0.44 6.20
C LEU A 173 35.89 -0.94 7.51
N LYS A 174 35.81 -2.25 7.78
CA LYS A 174 36.50 -2.86 8.93
C LYS A 174 38.02 -2.75 8.86
N THR A 175 38.62 -2.88 7.67
CA THR A 175 40.08 -2.69 7.49
C THR A 175 40.51 -1.25 7.79
N PHE A 176 39.65 -0.27 7.54
CA PHE A 176 39.86 1.13 7.94
C PHE A 176 39.54 1.40 9.43
N GLY A 177 39.21 0.39 10.23
CA GLY A 177 38.91 0.53 11.66
C GLY A 177 37.52 1.12 11.96
N ALA A 178 36.60 1.14 10.99
CA ALA A 178 35.28 1.71 11.18
C ALA A 178 34.48 0.92 12.25
N PRO A 179 33.93 1.58 13.29
CA PRO A 179 33.08 0.94 14.26
C PRO A 179 31.75 0.51 13.63
N LYS A 180 31.02 -0.42 14.28
CA LYS A 180 29.75 -0.97 13.76
C LYS A 180 28.71 0.11 13.41
N GLN A 181 28.71 1.24 14.13
CA GLN A 181 27.86 2.40 13.83
C GLN A 181 28.19 3.06 12.49
N GLN A 182 29.47 3.22 12.18
CA GLN A 182 29.90 3.77 10.92
C GLN A 182 29.60 2.79 9.78
N ILE A 183 29.81 1.49 9.99
CA ILE A 183 29.44 0.47 9.00
C ILE A 183 27.93 0.51 8.68
N PHE A 184 27.10 0.61 9.71
CA PHE A 184 25.65 0.69 9.52
C PHE A 184 25.24 1.93 8.72
N LYS A 185 25.75 3.09 9.11
CA LYS A 185 25.35 4.37 8.52
C LYS A 185 25.91 4.58 7.10
N GLU A 186 27.13 4.13 6.84
CA GLU A 186 27.85 4.41 5.59
C GLU A 186 27.76 3.29 4.55
N ALA A 187 27.50 2.04 4.95
CA ALA A 187 27.35 0.92 4.01
C ALA A 187 25.95 0.31 4.01
N ILE A 188 25.44 -0.08 5.18
CA ILE A 188 24.19 -0.87 5.25
C ILE A 188 22.97 -0.03 4.90
N LEU A 189 22.78 1.09 5.60
CA LEU A 189 21.61 1.94 5.45
C LEU A 189 21.50 2.54 4.02
N PRO A 190 22.58 3.05 3.38
CA PRO A 190 22.52 3.54 2.01
C PRO A 190 22.24 2.41 1.01
N ALA A 191 22.91 1.25 1.14
CA ALA A 191 22.70 0.12 0.24
C ALA A 191 21.25 -0.41 0.27
N CYS A 192 20.59 -0.34 1.44
CA CYS A 192 19.23 -0.85 1.64
C CYS A 192 18.16 0.21 1.50
N TYR A 193 18.54 1.46 1.23
CA TYR A 193 17.61 2.57 1.11
C TYR A 193 16.53 2.33 0.04
N PRO A 194 16.84 1.81 -1.17
CA PRO A 194 15.82 1.46 -2.15
C PRO A 194 14.82 0.42 -1.63
N THR A 195 15.30 -0.58 -0.88
CA THR A 195 14.45 -1.63 -0.30
C THR A 195 13.54 -1.10 0.80
N ILE A 196 14.05 -0.23 1.68
CA ILE A 196 13.24 0.43 2.72
C ILE A 196 12.13 1.24 2.04
N VAL A 197 12.46 1.99 1.00
CA VAL A 197 11.49 2.81 0.29
C VAL A 197 10.48 1.96 -0.49
N SER A 198 10.90 0.87 -1.14
CA SER A 198 9.95 -0.05 -1.80
C SER A 198 9.02 -0.73 -0.80
N THR A 199 9.51 -1.01 0.41
CA THR A 199 8.71 -1.59 1.50
C THR A 199 7.57 -0.65 1.92
N LEU A 200 7.78 0.68 1.87
CA LEU A 200 6.71 1.65 2.11
C LEU A 200 5.49 1.40 1.21
N LYS A 201 5.72 1.12 -0.09
CA LYS A 201 4.61 0.88 -1.03
C LYS A 201 3.79 -0.36 -0.66
N VAL A 202 4.48 -1.42 -0.24
CA VAL A 202 3.83 -2.66 0.22
C VAL A 202 3.03 -2.38 1.50
N ASN A 203 3.61 -1.62 2.42
CA ASN A 203 2.97 -1.26 3.69
C ASN A 203 1.71 -0.42 3.51
N VAL A 204 1.60 0.41 2.46
CA VAL A 204 0.35 1.12 2.16
C VAL A 204 -0.80 0.12 2.08
N GLY A 205 -0.69 -0.88 1.20
CA GLY A 205 -1.74 -1.89 1.01
C GLY A 205 -2.02 -2.69 2.28
N LEU A 206 -0.97 -3.11 2.99
CA LEU A 206 -1.10 -3.88 4.23
C LEU A 206 -1.76 -3.09 5.37
N SER A 207 -1.50 -1.78 5.45
CA SER A 207 -2.11 -0.92 6.47
C SER A 207 -3.61 -0.75 6.21
N TRP A 208 -4.01 -0.59 4.94
CA TRP A 208 -5.43 -0.58 4.55
C TRP A 208 -6.11 -1.88 4.96
N VAL A 209 -5.52 -3.03 4.64
CA VAL A 209 -6.07 -4.34 5.04
C VAL A 209 -6.23 -4.42 6.54
N GLY A 210 -5.20 -4.05 7.31
CA GLY A 210 -5.25 -4.12 8.77
C GLY A 210 -6.30 -3.22 9.40
N VAL A 211 -6.40 -1.97 8.96
CA VAL A 211 -7.37 -1.01 9.48
C VAL A 211 -8.79 -1.38 9.09
N ILE A 212 -9.04 -1.76 7.82
CA ILE A 212 -10.39 -2.17 7.39
C ILE A 212 -10.87 -3.38 8.20
N VAL A 213 -9.99 -4.37 8.41
CA VAL A 213 -10.34 -5.53 9.23
C VAL A 213 -10.57 -5.14 10.69
N GLY A 214 -9.77 -4.22 11.24
CA GLY A 214 -10.01 -3.67 12.58
C GLY A 214 -11.37 -2.97 12.68
N GLU A 215 -11.72 -2.17 11.67
CA GLU A 215 -13.00 -1.48 11.58
C GLU A 215 -14.17 -2.45 11.50
N PHE A 216 -14.02 -3.59 10.80
CA PHE A 216 -15.05 -4.63 10.73
C PHE A 216 -15.42 -5.22 12.08
N LEU A 217 -14.45 -5.31 13.00
CA LEU A 217 -14.64 -6.01 14.26
C LEU A 217 -15.33 -5.15 15.33
N VAL A 218 -15.03 -3.85 15.40
CA VAL A 218 -15.44 -3.01 16.55
C VAL A 218 -15.84 -1.58 16.21
N SER A 219 -15.60 -1.11 14.98
CA SER A 219 -15.79 0.31 14.72
C SER A 219 -17.25 0.65 14.48
N ALA A 220 -17.66 1.83 14.97
CA ALA A 220 -18.93 2.47 14.64
C ALA A 220 -18.78 3.56 13.57
N LYS A 221 -17.54 3.80 13.08
CA LYS A 221 -17.24 4.81 12.06
C LYS A 221 -16.09 4.33 11.18
N GLY A 222 -16.19 4.54 9.87
CA GLY A 222 -15.13 4.23 8.94
C GLY A 222 -15.70 3.59 7.68
N LEU A 223 -14.91 3.52 6.63
CA LEU A 223 -15.29 2.90 5.36
C LEU A 223 -15.48 1.38 5.52
N GLY A 224 -14.68 0.73 6.36
CA GLY A 224 -14.84 -0.67 6.75
C GLY A 224 -16.14 -0.91 7.51
N TYR A 225 -16.51 -0.02 8.45
CA TYR A 225 -17.82 -0.05 9.09
C TYR A 225 -18.96 0.06 8.06
N MET A 226 -18.86 0.99 7.10
CA MET A 226 -19.88 1.16 6.05
C MET A 226 -20.04 -0.09 5.17
N ILE A 227 -18.96 -0.84 4.93
CA ILE A 227 -19.01 -2.13 4.21
C ILE A 227 -19.82 -3.15 5.00
N ILE A 228 -19.47 -3.41 6.27
CA ILE A 228 -20.17 -4.41 7.08
C ILE A 228 -21.63 -4.02 7.32
N TYR A 229 -21.89 -2.75 7.60
CA TYR A 229 -23.25 -2.24 7.73
C TYR A 229 -24.03 -2.42 6.42
N GLY A 230 -23.44 -2.06 5.28
CA GLY A 230 -24.04 -2.26 3.96
C GLY A 230 -24.39 -3.72 3.67
N PHE A 231 -23.52 -4.67 4.04
CA PHE A 231 -23.83 -6.09 3.96
C PHE A 231 -24.99 -6.49 4.88
N GLN A 232 -25.01 -6.03 6.12
CA GLN A 232 -26.07 -6.35 7.10
C GLN A 232 -27.46 -5.88 6.67
N VAL A 233 -27.54 -4.69 6.04
CA VAL A 233 -28.80 -4.14 5.54
C VAL A 233 -29.07 -4.43 4.06
N PHE A 234 -28.27 -5.32 3.44
CA PHE A 234 -28.35 -5.65 2.01
C PHE A 234 -28.28 -4.43 1.06
N ASN A 235 -27.59 -3.37 1.48
CA ASN A 235 -27.33 -2.20 0.65
C ASN A 235 -25.94 -2.32 0.00
N PHE A 236 -25.85 -3.06 -1.09
CA PHE A 236 -24.60 -3.22 -1.83
C PHE A 236 -24.14 -1.96 -2.56
N SER A 237 -25.03 -0.97 -2.74
CA SER A 237 -24.62 0.35 -3.24
C SER A 237 -23.69 1.04 -2.24
N LEU A 238 -23.97 0.90 -0.94
CA LEU A 238 -23.10 1.39 0.13
C LEU A 238 -21.76 0.64 0.20
N VAL A 239 -21.81 -0.69 0.03
CA VAL A 239 -20.61 -1.55 0.00
C VAL A 239 -19.69 -1.13 -1.14
N LEU A 240 -20.22 -1.07 -2.36
CA LEU A 240 -19.46 -0.73 -3.56
C LEU A 240 -18.95 0.71 -3.51
N LEU A 241 -19.76 1.66 -3.03
CA LEU A 241 -19.32 3.03 -2.79
C LEU A 241 -18.09 3.07 -1.86
N SER A 242 -18.16 2.36 -0.73
CA SER A 242 -17.08 2.31 0.25
C SER A 242 -15.81 1.69 -0.34
N LEU A 243 -15.94 0.60 -1.11
CA LEU A 243 -14.83 -0.04 -1.80
C LEU A 243 -14.17 0.86 -2.85
N LEU A 244 -14.96 1.61 -3.64
CA LEU A 244 -14.44 2.55 -4.62
C LEU A 244 -13.66 3.69 -3.96
N ILE A 245 -14.16 4.21 -2.84
CA ILE A 245 -13.49 5.26 -2.06
C ILE A 245 -12.18 4.73 -1.46
N ILE A 246 -12.19 3.54 -0.88
CA ILE A 246 -10.97 2.87 -0.40
C ILE A 246 -9.96 2.73 -1.54
N ALA A 247 -10.38 2.21 -2.71
CA ALA A 247 -9.51 2.04 -3.86
C ALA A 247 -8.90 3.36 -4.35
N PHE A 248 -9.71 4.43 -4.38
CA PHE A 248 -9.26 5.78 -4.73
C PHE A 248 -8.19 6.29 -3.76
N PHE A 249 -8.46 6.26 -2.45
CA PHE A 249 -7.53 6.78 -1.44
C PHE A 249 -6.31 5.88 -1.25
N ALA A 250 -6.44 4.56 -1.37
CA ALA A 250 -5.29 3.65 -1.36
C ALA A 250 -4.37 3.93 -2.56
N THR A 251 -4.93 4.19 -3.73
CA THR A 251 -4.16 4.59 -4.92
C THR A 251 -3.47 5.93 -4.71
N LEU A 252 -4.16 6.93 -4.14
CA LEU A 252 -3.56 8.23 -3.81
C LEU A 252 -2.39 8.09 -2.83
N MET A 253 -2.55 7.28 -1.79
CA MET A 253 -1.51 7.02 -0.80
C MET A 253 -0.31 6.30 -1.43
N TYR A 254 -0.56 5.30 -2.28
CA TYR A 254 0.48 4.61 -3.05
C TYR A 254 1.26 5.57 -3.96
N GLN A 255 0.55 6.41 -4.72
CA GLN A 255 1.18 7.41 -5.58
C GLN A 255 1.98 8.43 -4.76
N GLY A 256 1.48 8.83 -3.59
CA GLY A 256 2.20 9.69 -2.66
C GLY A 256 3.55 9.10 -2.25
N VAL A 257 3.57 7.81 -1.89
CA VAL A 257 4.81 7.08 -1.57
C VAL A 257 5.72 6.95 -2.80
N GLU A 258 5.18 6.68 -3.98
CA GLU A 258 5.97 6.60 -5.22
C GLU A 258 6.64 7.94 -5.58
N LEU A 259 5.96 9.07 -5.36
CA LEU A 259 6.55 10.39 -5.57
C LEU A 259 7.71 10.65 -4.60
N ILE A 260 7.53 10.26 -3.33
CA ILE A 260 8.58 10.34 -2.30
C ILE A 260 9.78 9.49 -2.72
N GLU A 261 9.56 8.24 -3.13
CA GLU A 261 10.61 7.35 -3.62
C GLU A 261 11.40 7.95 -4.78
N ARG A 262 10.70 8.42 -5.83
CA ARG A 262 11.34 9.01 -7.01
C ARG A 262 12.20 10.22 -6.64
N LYS A 263 11.76 11.03 -5.67
CA LYS A 263 12.51 12.21 -5.21
C LYS A 263 13.77 11.80 -4.45
N LEU A 264 13.68 10.78 -3.61
CA LEU A 264 14.80 10.31 -2.78
C LEU A 264 15.86 9.58 -3.62
N ILE A 265 15.46 8.64 -4.49
CA ILE A 265 16.39 7.89 -5.37
C ILE A 265 17.07 8.82 -6.39
N LYS A 266 16.36 9.85 -6.89
CA LYS A 266 16.96 10.82 -7.82
C LYS A 266 18.09 11.64 -7.19
N ASN A 267 18.05 11.86 -5.87
CA ASN A 267 19.10 12.57 -5.16
C ASN A 267 20.34 11.70 -4.93
N GLU A 268 20.19 10.37 -4.77
CA GLU A 268 21.34 9.45 -4.65
C GLU A 268 22.17 9.36 -5.93
N LYS A 269 21.55 9.36 -7.12
CA LYS A 269 22.30 9.36 -8.40
C LYS A 269 23.09 10.65 -8.68
N LYS A 270 22.96 11.68 -7.83
CA LYS A 270 23.64 12.97 -7.96
C LYS A 270 24.72 13.21 -6.91
N SER A 271 24.87 12.32 -5.92
CA SER A 271 25.94 12.34 -4.92
C SER A 271 26.99 11.27 -5.21
#